data_AF-A0A4Q6AC91-F1
#
_entry.id   AF-A0A4Q6AC91-F1
#
_cell.length_a   1.000
_cell.length_b   1.000
_cell.length_c   1.000
_cell.angle_alpha   90.00
_cell.angle_beta   90.00
_cell.angle_gamma   90.00
#
_symmetry.space_group_name_H-M   'P 1'
#
loop_
_entity.id
_entity.type
_entity.pdbx_description
1 polymer ?
#
loop_
_entity_poly.entity_id
_entity_poly.type
_entity_poly.pdbx_seq_one_letter_code
_entity_poly.pdbx_strand_id
1 'polypeptide(L)'
;MRLLLLFVLLSVSTCLQASEKDTKALQLAVLQLDQALIKKDSTALQTLLHEKVGYGHSNGWVETRAEVIDDLFNGKLQYNDIQTSNVDVTIVKYT
;
A
#
# COMPACT_ATOMS: atom_id res chain seq x y z
N MET A 1 -21.09 38.29 -17.50
CA MET A 1 -21.00 37.92 -16.06
C MET A 1 -21.46 36.49 -15.77
N ARG A 2 -22.52 35.99 -16.42
CA ARG A 2 -23.01 34.60 -16.26
C ARG A 2 -21.99 33.51 -16.67
N LEU A 3 -21.26 33.70 -17.78
CA LEU A 3 -20.18 32.79 -18.22
C LEU A 3 -18.96 32.81 -17.29
N LEU A 4 -18.64 33.98 -16.71
CA LEU A 4 -17.48 34.14 -15.82
C LEU A 4 -17.73 33.42 -14.48
N LEU A 5 -18.97 33.48 -13.98
CA LEU A 5 -19.43 32.70 -12.82
C LEU A 5 -19.36 31.19 -13.05
N LEU A 6 -19.74 30.71 -14.24
CA LEU A 6 -19.64 29.29 -14.63
C LEU A 6 -18.17 28.82 -14.71
N PHE A 7 -17.26 29.66 -15.22
CA PHE A 7 -15.84 29.34 -15.31
C PHE A 7 -15.17 29.25 -13.93
N VAL A 8 -15.53 30.16 -13.02
CA VAL A 8 -15.08 30.12 -11.62
C VAL A 8 -15.62 28.89 -10.90
N LEU A 9 -16.90 28.53 -11.09
CA LEU A 9 -17.52 27.37 -10.45
C LEU A 9 -16.87 26.05 -10.91
N LEU A 10 -16.46 25.95 -12.19
CA LEU A 10 -15.81 24.75 -12.74
C LEU A 10 -14.36 24.57 -12.26
N SER A 11 -13.67 25.67 -11.95
CA SER A 11 -12.28 25.65 -11.47
C SER A 11 -12.13 25.18 -10.02
N VAL A 12 -13.18 25.28 -9.20
CA VAL A 12 -13.16 24.85 -7.79
C VAL A 12 -13.26 23.31 -7.65
N SER A 13 -13.85 22.62 -8.63
CA SER A 13 -14.09 21.17 -8.56
C SER A 13 -12.84 20.30 -8.76
N THR A 14 -11.72 20.85 -9.23
CA THR A 14 -10.50 20.07 -9.53
C THR A 14 -9.51 19.96 -8.37
N CYS A 15 -9.64 20.79 -7.32
CA CYS A 15 -8.69 20.79 -6.19
C CYS A 15 -8.91 19.67 -5.16
N LEU A 16 -10.09 19.02 -5.11
CA LEU A 16 -10.39 18.01 -4.07
C LEU A 16 -10.03 16.56 -4.44
N GLN A 17 -9.58 16.28 -5.67
CA GLN A 17 -9.45 14.89 -6.13
C GLN A 17 -8.10 14.22 -5.83
N ALA A 18 -7.07 14.99 -5.46
CA ALA A 18 -5.72 14.45 -5.26
C ALA A 18 -5.64 13.48 -4.08
N SER A 19 -6.32 13.77 -2.96
CA SER A 19 -6.26 12.94 -1.75
C SER A 19 -6.98 11.59 -1.89
N GLU A 20 -8.09 11.53 -2.64
CA GLU A 20 -8.84 10.28 -2.82
C GLU A 20 -8.11 9.28 -3.71
N LYS A 21 -7.44 9.76 -4.76
CA LYS A 21 -6.73 8.88 -5.70
C LYS A 21 -5.58 8.16 -5.01
N ASP A 22 -4.77 8.87 -4.25
CA ASP A 22 -3.62 8.31 -3.55
C ASP A 22 -4.07 7.33 -2.45
N THR A 23 -5.17 7.64 -1.77
CA THR A 23 -5.78 6.73 -0.78
C THR A 23 -6.22 5.41 -1.43
N LYS A 24 -6.94 5.45 -2.56
CA LYS A 24 -7.36 4.24 -3.28
C LYS A 24 -6.18 3.44 -3.80
N ALA A 25 -5.15 4.11 -4.32
CA ALA A 25 -3.93 3.45 -4.79
C ALA A 25 -3.20 2.73 -3.64
N LEU A 26 -3.09 3.37 -2.47
CA LEU A 26 -2.48 2.75 -1.30
C LEU A 26 -3.29 1.55 -0.79
N GLN A 27 -4.61 1.68 -0.70
CA GLN A 27 -5.50 0.56 -0.32
C GLN A 27 -5.33 -0.64 -1.26
N LEU A 28 -5.25 -0.38 -2.56
CA LEU A 28 -5.01 -1.44 -3.55
C LEU A 28 -3.62 -2.09 -3.36
N ALA A 29 -2.58 -1.30 -3.12
CA ALA A 29 -1.23 -1.83 -2.89
C ALA A 29 -1.16 -2.72 -1.63
N VAL A 30 -1.87 -2.35 -0.56
CA VAL A 30 -1.98 -3.19 0.65
C VAL A 30 -2.68 -4.51 0.34
N LEU A 31 -3.82 -4.47 -0.37
CA LEU A 31 -4.52 -5.69 -0.77
C LEU A 31 -3.65 -6.59 -1.67
N GLN A 32 -2.86 -6.00 -2.56
CA GLN A 32 -1.92 -6.74 -3.41
C GLN A 32 -0.79 -7.36 -2.57
N LEU A 33 -0.29 -6.66 -1.56
CA LEU A 33 0.71 -7.18 -0.63
C LEU A 33 0.17 -8.38 0.14
N ASP A 34 -1.04 -8.28 0.71
CA ASP A 34 -1.68 -9.37 1.44
C ASP A 34 -1.80 -10.63 0.56
N GLN A 35 -2.24 -10.45 -0.69
CA GLN A 35 -2.35 -11.54 -1.65
C GLN A 35 -0.99 -12.13 -2.04
N ALA A 36 0.03 -11.29 -2.21
CA ALA A 36 1.37 -11.73 -2.54
C ALA A 36 2.01 -12.54 -1.40
N LEU A 37 1.77 -12.15 -0.15
CA LEU A 37 2.22 -12.88 1.04
C LEU A 37 1.56 -14.26 1.13
N ILE A 38 0.24 -14.34 0.98
CA ILE A 38 -0.50 -15.62 1.02
C ILE A 38 -0.08 -16.54 -0.13
N LYS A 39 0.03 -16.00 -1.35
CA LYS A 39 0.38 -16.78 -2.55
C LYS A 39 1.88 -17.05 -2.71
N LYS A 40 2.71 -16.47 -1.86
CA LYS A 40 4.18 -16.53 -1.95
C LYS A 40 4.71 -16.01 -3.30
N ASP A 41 4.08 -14.95 -3.82
CA ASP A 41 4.43 -14.37 -5.12
C ASP A 41 5.68 -13.47 -5.00
N SER A 42 6.84 -14.07 -5.21
CA SER A 42 8.14 -13.40 -5.09
C SER A 42 8.32 -12.21 -6.04
N THR A 43 7.67 -12.23 -7.21
CA THR A 43 7.77 -11.14 -8.20
C THR A 43 6.95 -9.93 -7.74
N ALA A 44 5.73 -10.16 -7.26
CA ALA A 44 4.91 -9.12 -6.67
C ALA A 44 5.59 -8.53 -5.42
N LEU A 45 6.14 -9.38 -4.54
CA LEU A 45 6.84 -8.94 -3.33
C LEU A 45 8.07 -8.09 -3.64
N GLN A 46 8.86 -8.41 -4.67
CA GLN A 46 9.99 -7.56 -5.10
C GLN A 46 9.54 -6.16 -5.54
N THR A 47 8.35 -6.05 -6.13
CA THR A 47 7.79 -4.77 -6.60
C THR A 47 7.17 -3.97 -5.46
N LEU A 48 6.45 -4.64 -4.57
CA LEU A 48 5.67 -4.01 -3.49
C LEU A 48 6.52 -3.65 -2.28
N LEU A 49 7.57 -4.44 -1.99
CA LEU A 49 8.47 -4.18 -0.88
C LEU A 49 9.66 -3.33 -1.34
N HIS A 50 9.85 -2.21 -0.65
CA HIS A 50 11.01 -1.36 -0.86
C HIS A 50 12.31 -2.10 -0.50
N GLU A 51 13.42 -1.78 -1.17
CA GLU A 51 14.69 -2.50 -1.01
C GLU A 51 15.27 -2.45 0.41
N LYS A 52 14.90 -1.39 1.14
CA LYS A 52 15.35 -1.10 2.50
C LYS A 52 14.27 -1.34 3.55
N VAL A 53 13.21 -2.07 3.23
CA VAL A 53 12.16 -2.37 4.21
C VAL A 53 12.73 -3.23 5.34
N GLY A 54 12.34 -2.92 6.57
CA GLY A 54 12.43 -3.83 7.71
C GLY A 54 11.02 -4.31 8.03
N TYR A 55 10.77 -5.60 7.85
CA TYR A 55 9.47 -6.24 8.08
C TYR A 55 9.46 -6.84 9.48
N GLY A 56 8.82 -6.14 10.42
CA GLY A 56 8.83 -6.49 11.84
C GLY A 56 7.65 -7.34 12.26
N HIS A 57 7.91 -8.33 13.11
CA HIS A 57 6.93 -9.21 13.74
C HIS A 57 6.75 -8.89 15.22
N SER A 58 5.62 -9.27 15.80
CA SER A 58 5.29 -8.99 17.22
C SER A 58 6.23 -9.65 18.23
N ASN A 59 6.98 -10.67 17.82
CA ASN A 59 8.02 -11.33 18.62
C ASN A 59 9.39 -10.63 18.54
N GLY A 60 9.49 -9.48 17.85
CA GLY A 60 10.73 -8.73 17.68
C GLY A 60 11.62 -9.22 16.54
N TRP A 61 11.20 -10.23 15.78
CA TRP A 61 11.89 -10.64 14.57
C TRP A 61 11.72 -9.56 13.49
N VAL A 62 12.82 -9.17 12.84
CA VAL A 62 12.82 -8.22 11.73
C VAL A 62 13.48 -8.88 10.54
N GLU A 63 12.80 -8.81 9.39
CA GLU A 63 13.29 -9.34 8.12
C GLU A 63 13.56 -8.21 7.13
N THR A 64 14.61 -8.37 6.34
CA THR A 64 14.82 -7.63 5.10
C THR A 64 13.86 -8.12 4.01
N ARG A 65 13.72 -7.36 2.92
CA ARG A 65 12.95 -7.80 1.74
C ARG A 65 13.37 -9.19 1.24
N ALA A 66 14.67 -9.46 1.20
CA ALA A 66 15.20 -10.72 0.70
C ALA A 66 14.83 -11.88 1.64
N GLU A 67 14.91 -11.66 2.96
CA GLU A 67 14.52 -12.65 3.97
C GLU A 67 13.03 -12.96 3.91
N VAL A 68 12.15 -11.95 3.82
CA VAL A 68 10.70 -12.19 3.67
C VAL A 68 10.39 -13.12 2.48
N ILE A 69 11.04 -12.87 1.34
CA ILE A 69 10.82 -13.67 0.13
C ILE A 69 11.39 -15.09 0.28
N ASP A 70 12.60 -15.22 0.82
CA ASP A 70 13.24 -16.53 1.01
C ASP A 70 12.49 -17.37 2.05
N ASP A 71 12.09 -16.76 3.17
CA ASP A 71 11.40 -17.44 4.26
C ASP A 71 9.98 -17.85 3.88
N LEU A 72 9.30 -17.09 3.01
CA LEU A 72 8.05 -17.54 2.39
C LEU A 72 8.25 -18.75 1.48
N PHE A 73 9.30 -18.72 0.64
CA PHE A 73 9.60 -19.78 -0.32
C PHE A 73 10.03 -21.08 0.37
N ASN A 74 10.93 -21.00 1.36
CA ASN A 74 11.45 -22.14 2.11
C ASN A 74 10.45 -22.66 3.18
N GLY A 75 9.39 -21.90 3.46
CA GLY A 75 8.32 -22.28 4.37
C GLY A 75 8.55 -21.93 5.84
N LYS A 76 9.63 -21.21 6.17
CA LYS A 76 9.87 -20.66 7.51
C LYS A 76 8.83 -19.60 7.89
N LEU A 77 8.35 -18.82 6.92
CA LEU A 77 7.23 -17.89 7.05
C LEU A 77 6.05 -18.40 6.22
N GLN A 78 4.86 -18.46 6.81
CA GLN A 78 3.65 -18.93 6.13
C GLN A 78 2.43 -18.13 6.57
N TYR A 79 1.74 -17.52 5.59
CA TYR A 79 0.44 -16.90 5.79
C TYR A 79 -0.62 -17.75 5.08
N ASN A 80 -1.54 -18.31 5.85
CA ASN A 80 -2.67 -19.08 5.29
C ASN A 80 -3.85 -18.17 4.93
N ASP A 81 -4.05 -17.12 5.72
CA ASP A 81 -5.12 -16.15 5.54
C ASP A 81 -4.72 -14.82 6.20
N ILE A 82 -5.17 -13.71 5.61
CA ILE A 82 -4.99 -12.36 6.14
C ILE A 82 -6.36 -11.67 6.06
N GLN A 83 -6.94 -11.37 7.22
CA GLN A 83 -8.22 -10.70 7.35
C GLN A 83 -8.00 -9.32 7.96
N THR A 84 -8.19 -8.28 7.17
CA THR A 84 -7.96 -6.89 7.59
C THR A 84 -9.29 -6.22 7.92
N SER A 85 -9.40 -5.63 9.10
CA SER A 85 -10.56 -4.85 9.53
C SER A 85 -10.11 -3.50 10.08
N ASN A 86 -10.94 -2.46 9.93
CA ASN A 86 -10.69 -1.11 10.43
C ASN A 86 -9.35 -0.50 9.93
N VAL A 87 -9.21 -0.37 8.60
CA VAL A 87 -8.02 0.26 7.99
C VAL A 87 -8.18 1.77 7.96
N ASP A 88 -7.39 2.47 8.76
CA ASP A 88 -7.23 3.92 8.69
C ASP A 88 -6.05 4.28 7.78
N VAL A 89 -6.28 5.13 6.79
CA VAL A 89 -5.25 5.56 5.83
C VAL A 89 -4.89 7.03 6.07
N THR A 90 -3.60 7.30 6.27
CA THR A 90 -3.04 8.65 6.32
C THR A 90 -1.88 8.76 5.35
N ILE A 91 -1.94 9.74 4.44
CA ILE A 91 -0.85 10.02 3.49
C ILE A 91 0.08 11.06 4.11
N VAL A 92 1.31 10.65 4.42
CA VAL A 92 2.38 11.53 4.94
C VAL A 92 3.37 11.81 3.82
N LYS A 93 3.66 13.09 3.56
CA LYS A 93 4.72 13.49 2.63
C LYS A 93 6.02 13.72 3.41
N TYR A 94 7.04 12.94 3.10
CA TYR A 94 8.40 13.22 3.56
C TYR A 94 8.99 14.27 2.61
N THR A 95 9.41 15.41 3.17
CA THR A 95 10.01 16.54 2.44
C THR A 95 11.51 16.47 2.55
#